data_AF-A0A7X9DPT8-F1
#
_entry.id   AF-A0A7X9DPT8-F1
#
_cell.length_a   1.000
_cell.length_b   1.000
_cell.length_c   1.000
_cell.angle_alpha   90.00
_cell.angle_beta   90.00
_cell.angle_gamma   90.00
#
_symmetry.space_group_name_H-M   'P 1'
#
loop_
_entity.id
_entity.type
_entity.pdbx_description
1 polymer ?
#
loop_
_entity_poly.entity_id
_entity_poly.type
_entity_poly.pdbx_seq_one_letter_code
_entity_poly.pdbx_strand_id
1 'polypeptide(L)'
;IEAKYAEIDNMYKKYQAEKVLLTDEMKNKREEEIVTKEKEVKDLQKKYFGQDGALFKKREELIKPIQDEIYNAIKEIAAEGGFAVIFDTSADATIIYSDPKYDKSDQVLQKLGYKK
;
A
#
# COMPACT_ATOMS: atom_id res chain seq x y z
N ILE A 1 -8.60 6.22 -11.85
CA ILE A 1 -8.38 4.93 -12.56
C ILE A 1 -9.71 4.32 -12.99
N GLU A 2 -10.67 4.19 -12.08
CA GLU A 2 -12.02 3.69 -12.38
C GLU A 2 -12.70 4.42 -13.54
N ALA A 3 -12.68 5.76 -13.57
CA ALA A 3 -13.23 6.53 -14.68
C ALA A 3 -12.58 6.20 -16.04
N LYS A 4 -11.29 5.88 -16.06
CA LYS A 4 -10.57 5.49 -17.30
C LYS A 4 -10.93 4.07 -17.74
N TYR A 5 -11.11 3.13 -16.80
CA TYR A 5 -11.64 1.80 -17.13
C TYR A 5 -13.10 1.86 -17.61
N ALA A 6 -13.93 2.74 -17.05
CA ALA A 6 -15.29 2.98 -17.52
C ALA A 6 -15.33 3.58 -18.93
N GLU A 7 -14.38 4.46 -19.26
CA GLU A 7 -14.20 4.99 -20.62
C GLU A 7 -13.85 3.86 -21.62
N ILE A 8 -12.91 2.99 -21.26
CA ILE A 8 -12.50 1.83 -22.08
C ILE A 8 -13.67 0.86 -22.28
N ASP A 9 -14.43 0.54 -21.24
CA ASP A 9 -15.62 -0.31 -21.33
C ASP A 9 -16.67 0.28 -22.28
N ASN A 10 -16.89 1.60 -22.21
CA ASN A 10 -17.76 2.30 -23.17
C ASN A 10 -17.23 2.26 -24.60
N MET A 11 -15.90 2.36 -24.80
CA MET A 11 -15.29 2.21 -26.13
C MET A 11 -15.48 0.80 -26.68
N TYR A 12 -15.30 -0.25 -25.86
CA TYR A 12 -15.61 -1.63 -26.25
C TYR A 12 -17.07 -1.81 -26.63
N LYS A 13 -18.00 -1.28 -25.83
CA LYS A 13 -19.44 -1.37 -26.13
C LYS A 13 -19.80 -0.69 -27.44
N LYS A 14 -19.28 0.52 -27.69
CA LYS A 14 -19.46 1.24 -28.96
C LYS A 14 -18.85 0.48 -30.14
N TYR A 15 -17.64 -0.05 -29.97
CA TYR A 15 -17.00 -0.87 -30.99
C TYR A 15 -17.85 -2.09 -31.33
N GLN A 16 -18.35 -2.84 -30.34
CA GLN A 16 -19.18 -4.02 -30.56
C GLN A 16 -20.52 -3.70 -31.25
N ALA A 17 -21.14 -2.56 -30.94
CA ALA A 17 -22.37 -2.12 -31.57
C ALA A 17 -22.18 -1.70 -33.04
N GLU A 18 -21.05 -1.05 -33.34
CA GLU A 18 -20.77 -0.49 -34.66
C GLU A 18 -19.94 -1.42 -35.56
N LYS A 19 -19.32 -2.49 -35.05
CA LYS A 19 -18.36 -3.34 -35.79
C LYS A 19 -18.86 -3.88 -37.12
N VAL A 20 -20.17 -4.12 -37.25
CA VAL A 20 -20.81 -4.63 -38.47
C VAL A 20 -20.87 -3.57 -39.58
N LEU A 21 -20.72 -2.29 -39.23
CA LEU A 21 -20.71 -1.14 -40.14
C LEU A 21 -19.28 -0.70 -40.50
N LEU A 22 -18.25 -1.30 -39.91
CA LEU A 22 -16.86 -0.89 -40.07
C LEU A 22 -16.13 -1.75 -41.11
N THR A 23 -15.24 -1.11 -41.87
CA THR A 23 -14.25 -1.82 -42.69
C THR A 23 -13.18 -2.44 -41.79
N ASP A 24 -12.42 -3.42 -42.30
CA ASP A 24 -11.41 -4.10 -41.51
C ASP A 24 -10.27 -3.17 -41.04
N GLU A 25 -9.94 -2.16 -41.84
CA GLU A 25 -8.99 -1.11 -41.44
C GLU A 25 -9.52 -0.27 -40.26
N MET A 26 -10.80 0.10 -40.29
CA MET A 26 -11.43 0.85 -39.20
C MET A 26 -11.55 0.01 -37.92
N LYS A 27 -11.78 -1.30 -38.05
CA LYS A 27 -11.80 -2.23 -36.92
C LYS A 27 -10.44 -2.29 -36.24
N ASN A 28 -9.38 -2.56 -37.02
CA ASN A 28 -8.02 -2.64 -36.52
C ASN A 28 -7.61 -1.36 -35.77
N LYS A 29 -7.92 -0.18 -36.35
CA LYS A 29 -7.61 1.10 -35.72
C LYS A 29 -8.33 1.31 -34.37
N ARG A 30 -9.62 0.93 -34.29
CA ARG A 30 -10.39 1.05 -33.03
C ARG A 30 -9.92 0.05 -31.98
N GLU A 31 -9.60 -1.18 -32.38
CA GLU A 31 -9.04 -2.19 -31.47
C GLU A 31 -7.67 -1.73 -30.93
N GLU A 32 -6.80 -1.22 -31.79
CA GLU A 32 -5.50 -0.69 -31.39
C GLU A 32 -5.63 0.49 -30.41
N GLU A 33 -6.57 1.41 -30.65
CA GLU A 33 -6.84 2.53 -29.74
C GLU A 33 -7.30 2.04 -28.35
N ILE A 34 -8.21 1.06 -28.33
CA ILE A 34 -8.71 0.47 -27.08
C ILE A 34 -7.59 -0.24 -26.33
N VAL A 35 -6.81 -1.09 -27.01
CA VAL A 35 -5.68 -1.82 -26.42
C VAL A 35 -4.60 -0.86 -25.90
N THR A 36 -4.33 0.23 -26.64
CA THR A 36 -3.38 1.25 -26.23
C THR A 36 -3.84 1.93 -24.94
N LYS A 37 -5.11 2.37 -24.87
CA LYS A 37 -5.68 2.95 -23.65
C LYS A 37 -5.69 1.97 -22.48
N GLU A 38 -6.00 0.70 -22.71
CA GLU A 38 -5.92 -0.34 -21.66
C GLU A 38 -4.52 -0.48 -21.10
N LYS A 39 -3.50 -0.51 -21.97
CA LYS A 39 -2.11 -0.59 -21.55
C LYS A 39 -1.71 0.63 -20.72
N GLU A 40 -2.06 1.84 -21.17
CA GLU A 40 -1.78 3.07 -20.42
C GLU A 40 -2.42 3.07 -19.03
N VAL A 41 -3.67 2.62 -18.91
CA VAL A 41 -4.38 2.56 -17.62
C VAL A 41 -3.75 1.51 -16.71
N LYS A 42 -3.36 0.35 -17.24
CA LYS A 42 -2.65 -0.69 -16.48
C LYS A 42 -1.28 -0.20 -15.98
N ASP A 43 -0.52 0.47 -16.84
CA ASP A 43 0.78 1.04 -16.47
C ASP A 43 0.62 2.13 -15.41
N LEU A 44 -0.41 2.97 -15.54
CA LEU A 44 -0.74 3.99 -14.54
C LEU A 44 -1.16 3.33 -13.21
N GLN A 45 -1.96 2.28 -13.26
CA GLN A 45 -2.34 1.51 -12.07
C GLN A 45 -1.13 0.91 -11.38
N LYS A 46 -0.20 0.29 -12.13
CA LYS A 46 1.05 -0.23 -11.58
C LYS A 46 1.94 0.87 -11.01
N LYS A 47 2.03 2.03 -11.67
CA LYS A 47 2.82 3.18 -11.20
C LYS A 47 2.33 3.71 -9.85
N TYR A 48 1.02 3.76 -9.63
CA TYR A 48 0.46 4.29 -8.38
C TYR A 48 0.28 3.22 -7.31
N PHE A 49 -0.22 2.03 -7.69
CA PHE A 49 -0.69 0.99 -6.77
C PHE A 49 0.06 -0.34 -6.89
N GLY A 50 1.10 -0.42 -7.73
CA GLY A 50 2.00 -1.57 -7.75
C GLY A 50 2.79 -1.71 -6.45
N GLN A 51 3.50 -2.83 -6.30
CA GLN A 51 4.30 -3.15 -5.12
C GLN A 51 5.31 -2.05 -4.76
N ASP A 52 5.92 -1.41 -5.77
CA ASP A 52 6.82 -0.25 -5.62
C ASP A 52 6.18 1.08 -6.06
N GLY A 53 4.85 1.10 -6.11
CA GLY A 53 4.08 2.24 -6.59
C GLY A 53 4.19 3.44 -5.67
N ALA A 54 3.76 4.60 -6.17
CA ALA A 54 3.77 5.85 -5.42
C ALA A 54 3.04 5.74 -4.07
N LEU A 55 1.95 4.98 -4.00
CA LEU A 55 1.21 4.77 -2.76
C LEU A 55 2.04 4.02 -1.71
N PHE A 56 2.72 2.95 -2.10
CA PHE A 56 3.57 2.18 -1.20
C PHE A 56 4.71 3.05 -0.68
N LYS A 57 5.41 3.76 -1.57
CA LYS A 57 6.50 4.68 -1.19
C LYS A 57 6.02 5.80 -0.27
N LYS A 58 4.82 6.35 -0.53
CA LYS A 58 4.28 7.41 0.34
C LYS A 58 3.92 6.89 1.73
N ARG A 59 3.39 5.66 1.81
CA ARG A 59 3.16 4.99 3.10
C ARG A 59 4.47 4.77 3.83
N GLU A 60 5.48 4.23 3.15
CA GLU A 60 6.81 4.03 3.75
C GLU A 60 7.41 5.35 4.25
N GLU A 61 7.38 6.41 3.43
CA GLU A 61 7.89 7.75 3.79
C GLU A 61 7.22 8.32 5.05
N LEU A 62 5.92 8.10 5.21
CA LEU A 62 5.16 8.61 6.37
C LEU A 62 5.27 7.70 7.60
N ILE A 63 5.34 6.38 7.41
CA ILE A 63 5.37 5.41 8.51
C ILE A 63 6.78 5.26 9.09
N LYS A 64 7.81 5.32 8.24
CA LYS A 64 9.20 5.09 8.65
C LYS A 64 9.68 6.04 9.76
N PRO A 65 9.43 7.36 9.70
CA PRO A 65 9.79 8.26 10.80
C PRO A 65 9.13 7.87 12.14
N ILE A 66 7.87 7.43 12.09
CA ILE A 66 7.12 6.97 13.28
C ILE A 66 7.75 5.67 13.82
N GLN A 67 8.10 4.74 12.94
CA GLN A 67 8.80 3.51 13.32
C GLN A 67 10.17 3.80 13.94
N ASP A 68 10.91 4.76 13.39
CA ASP A 68 12.22 5.17 13.90
C ASP A 68 12.09 5.82 15.30
N GLU A 69 11.08 6.67 15.51
CA GLU A 69 10.76 7.24 16.83
C GLU A 69 10.41 6.14 17.85
N ILE A 70 9.55 5.19 17.48
CA ILE A 70 9.18 4.05 18.33
C ILE A 70 10.42 3.21 18.65
N TYR A 71 11.25 2.90 17.65
CA TYR A 71 12.47 2.12 17.84
C TYR A 71 13.43 2.80 18.82
N ASN A 72 13.63 4.11 18.70
CA ASN A 72 14.48 4.87 19.60
C ASN A 72 13.91 4.87 21.03
N ALA A 73 12.60 5.07 21.20
CA ALA A 73 11.96 5.01 22.51
C ALA A 73 12.11 3.63 23.17
N ILE A 74 11.91 2.55 22.41
CA ILE A 74 12.12 1.16 22.85
C ILE A 74 13.58 0.96 23.28
N LYS A 75 14.54 1.41 22.47
CA LYS A 75 15.98 1.25 22.76
C LYS A 75 16.40 1.95 24.04
N GLU A 76 15.89 3.16 24.29
CA GLU A 76 16.21 3.88 25.51
C GLU A 76 15.57 3.22 26.74
N ILE A 77 14.31 2.77 26.65
CA ILE A 77 13.66 2.00 27.74
C ILE A 77 14.42 0.69 28.00
N ALA A 78 14.90 0.02 26.95
CA ALA A 78 15.73 -1.16 27.07
C ALA A 78 17.01 -0.88 27.87
N ALA A 79 17.71 0.20 27.53
CA ALA A 79 18.94 0.60 28.20
C ALA A 79 18.71 1.03 29.66
N GLU A 80 17.70 1.86 29.92
CA GLU A 80 17.33 2.33 31.26
C GLU A 80 16.88 1.19 32.17
N GLY A 81 16.12 0.23 31.63
CA GLY A 81 15.61 -0.93 32.36
C GLY A 81 16.55 -2.13 32.41
N GLY A 82 17.72 -2.06 31.75
CA GLY A 82 18.67 -3.17 31.68
C GLY A 82 18.15 -4.40 30.91
N PHE A 83 17.24 -4.19 29.95
CA PHE A 83 16.68 -5.27 29.13
C PHE A 83 17.62 -5.62 27.98
N ALA A 84 18.00 -6.90 27.88
CA ALA A 84 18.81 -7.38 26.77
C ALA A 84 18.02 -7.49 25.46
N VAL A 85 16.71 -7.76 25.55
CA VAL A 85 15.81 -7.97 24.39
C VAL A 85 14.41 -7.47 24.74
N ILE A 86 13.73 -6.87 23.76
CA ILE A 86 12.29 -6.55 23.81
C ILE A 86 11.61 -7.32 22.68
N PHE A 87 10.51 -7.99 23.00
CA PHE A 87 9.72 -8.76 22.03
C PHE A 87 8.42 -8.03 21.70
N ASP A 88 8.05 -8.04 20.43
CA ASP A 88 6.71 -7.63 19.99
C ASP A 88 5.75 -8.82 20.17
N THR A 89 4.80 -8.67 21.08
CA THR A 89 3.76 -9.66 21.38
C THR A 89 2.52 -9.49 20.50
N SER A 90 2.46 -8.43 19.69
CA SER A 90 1.34 -8.14 18.79
C SER A 90 1.52 -8.75 17.41
N ALA A 91 2.77 -8.98 16.99
CA ALA A 91 3.10 -9.78 15.82
C ALA A 91 2.73 -11.25 16.06
N ASP A 92 2.55 -12.04 14.99
CA ASP A 92 2.31 -13.51 15.00
C ASP A 92 3.45 -14.34 15.63
N ALA A 93 4.15 -13.80 16.63
CA ALA A 93 5.22 -14.45 17.34
C ALA A 93 4.70 -15.62 18.18
N THR A 94 5.50 -16.70 18.21
CA THR A 94 5.34 -17.92 19.00
C THR A 94 5.42 -17.70 20.53
N ILE A 95 4.98 -16.54 21.03
CA ILE A 95 4.96 -16.22 22.46
C ILE A 95 3.65 -16.77 23.03
N ILE A 96 3.73 -17.95 23.62
CA ILE A 96 2.57 -18.64 24.21
C ILE A 96 2.07 -17.92 25.46
N TYR A 97 2.96 -17.25 26.20
CA TYR A 97 2.63 -16.48 27.41
C TYR A 97 3.63 -15.35 27.63
N SER A 98 3.13 -14.19 28.06
CA SER A 98 3.92 -13.07 28.58
C SER A 98 3.26 -12.55 29.86
N ASP A 99 4.06 -12.24 30.87
CA ASP A 99 3.55 -11.67 32.13
C ASP A 99 3.36 -10.15 31.94
N PRO A 100 2.13 -9.61 32.12
CA PRO A 100 1.82 -8.20 31.88
C PRO A 100 2.69 -7.21 32.68
N LYS A 101 3.29 -7.63 33.80
CA LYS A 101 4.19 -6.75 34.57
C LYS A 101 5.46 -6.35 33.79
N TYR A 102 5.81 -7.12 32.77
CA TYR A 102 6.94 -6.85 31.88
C TYR A 102 6.54 -6.12 30.60
N ASP A 103 5.25 -5.86 30.37
CA ASP A 103 4.80 -5.07 29.24
C ASP A 103 5.32 -3.62 29.37
N LYS A 104 5.89 -3.10 28.28
CA LYS A 104 6.47 -1.75 28.19
C LYS A 104 5.72 -0.85 27.21
N SER A 105 4.63 -1.31 26.62
CA SER A 105 3.86 -0.58 25.61
C SER A 105 3.45 0.81 26.11
N ASP A 106 2.88 0.91 27.31
CA ASP A 106 2.49 2.20 27.89
C ASP A 106 3.68 3.12 28.17
N GLN A 107 4.84 2.57 28.55
CA GLN A 107 6.06 3.36 28.78
C GLN A 107 6.60 3.92 27.46
N VAL A 108 6.57 3.12 26.39
CA VAL A 108 6.93 3.57 25.03
C VAL A 108 6.01 4.71 24.59
N LEU A 109 4.70 4.56 24.75
CA LEU A 109 3.73 5.60 24.41
C LEU A 109 3.95 6.90 25.19
N GLN A 110 4.20 6.81 26.49
CA GLN A 110 4.51 7.98 27.32
C GLN A 110 5.78 8.69 26.86
N LYS A 111 6.81 7.95 26.46
CA LYS A 111 8.07 8.51 25.98
C LYS A 111 7.92 9.23 24.65
N LEU A 112 7.01 8.75 23.80
CA LEU A 112 6.60 9.39 22.56
C LEU A 112 5.64 10.58 22.78
N GLY A 113 5.32 10.92 24.03
CA GLY A 113 4.48 12.06 24.39
C GLY A 113 2.98 11.79 24.33
N TYR A 114 2.55 10.54 24.08
CA TYR A 114 1.16 10.15 24.10
C TYR A 114 0.76 9.73 25.52
N LYS A 115 -0.01 10.57 26.21
CA LYS A 115 -0.67 10.23 27.46
C LYS A 115 -2.13 9.90 27.21
N LYS A 116 -2.58 8.77 27.76
CA LYS A 116 -4.01 8.51 27.98
C LYS A 116 -4.60 9.53 28.95
#